data_AF-A0AAP5H511-F1
#
_entry.id   AF-A0AAP5H511-F1
#
_cell.length_a   1.000
_cell.length_b   1.000
_cell.length_c   1.000
_cell.angle_alpha   90.00
_cell.angle_beta   90.00
_cell.angle_gamma   90.00
#
_symmetry.space_group_name_H-M   'P 1'
#
loop_
_entity.id
_entity.type
_entity.pdbx_description
1 polymer ?
#
loop_
_entity_poly.entity_id
_entity_poly.type
_entity_poly.pdbx_seq_one_letter_code
_entity_poly.pdbx_strand_id
1 'polypeptide(L)'
;MSWSKLKQQLESFLCPALVGRVEYGSTSYRYSPDKAGLSYLVVDKKNILNMMDKTTPIRWYQSDQEIKNDPQIEIPVSDEDIEEVRKATKGNVPEDRLPVMAKSKKSTAVAKEILSAQTALSKSNFNVVANTFLTTSIEVSLESDDILLNILALVDRRVGKKRILNMSEKVKSKHSAVQYFYELRRSSL
;
A
#
# COMPACT_ATOMS: atom_id res chain seq x y z
N MET A 1 23.22 -5.50 8.22
CA MET A 1 23.81 -5.09 6.92
C MET A 1 24.06 -3.59 6.93
N SER A 2 25.13 -3.07 6.33
CA SER A 2 25.31 -1.61 6.18
C SER A 2 24.25 -1.03 5.24
N TRP A 3 23.88 0.24 5.42
CA TRP A 3 22.90 0.92 4.56
C TRP A 3 23.28 0.84 3.08
N SER A 4 24.54 1.11 2.73
CA SER A 4 24.98 1.11 1.33
C SER A 4 24.81 -0.25 0.66
N LYS A 5 25.07 -1.35 1.40
CA LYS A 5 24.90 -2.70 0.88
C LYS A 5 23.41 -3.06 0.72
N LEU A 6 22.58 -2.68 1.68
CA LEU A 6 21.13 -2.88 1.61
C LEU A 6 20.53 -2.11 0.42
N LYS A 7 20.89 -0.83 0.27
CA LYS A 7 20.47 0.03 -0.84
C LYS A 7 20.87 -0.59 -2.18
N GLN A 8 22.13 -0.99 -2.34
CA GLN A 8 22.61 -1.62 -3.57
C GLN A 8 21.82 -2.89 -3.92
N GLN A 9 21.50 -3.72 -2.92
CA GLN A 9 20.67 -4.90 -3.13
C GLN A 9 19.25 -4.54 -3.58
N LEU A 10 18.58 -3.62 -2.90
CA LEU A 10 17.23 -3.19 -3.28
C LEU A 10 17.20 -2.60 -4.70
N GLU A 11 18.18 -1.78 -5.06
CA GLU A 11 18.29 -1.19 -6.40
C GLU A 11 18.53 -2.25 -7.47
N SER A 12 19.24 -3.33 -7.16
CA SER A 12 19.44 -4.46 -8.09
C SER A 12 18.15 -5.22 -8.42
N PHE A 13 17.12 -5.10 -7.56
CA PHE A 13 15.79 -5.68 -7.77
C PHE A 13 14.83 -4.75 -8.50
N LEU A 14 15.14 -3.47 -8.69
CA LEU A 14 14.26 -2.57 -9.42
C LEU A 14 14.01 -3.08 -10.84
N CYS A 15 12.76 -2.99 -11.29
CA CYS A 15 12.44 -3.25 -12.68
C CYS A 15 13.14 -2.25 -13.60
N PRO A 16 13.54 -2.66 -14.83
CA PRO A 16 14.38 -1.83 -15.70
C PRO A 16 13.83 -0.42 -15.94
N ALA A 17 12.51 -0.28 -16.05
CA ALA A 17 11.85 0.99 -16.34
C ALA A 17 11.83 1.98 -15.15
N LEU A 18 12.15 1.51 -13.93
CA LEU A 18 12.22 2.33 -12.72
C LEU A 18 13.66 2.59 -12.25
N VAL A 19 14.66 1.96 -12.86
CA VAL A 19 16.07 2.23 -12.56
C VAL A 19 16.38 3.70 -12.88
N GLY A 20 16.92 4.43 -11.90
CA GLY A 20 17.21 5.86 -12.00
C GLY A 20 16.00 6.78 -11.85
N ARG A 21 14.78 6.24 -11.78
CA ARG A 21 13.57 6.99 -11.41
C ARG A 21 13.21 6.80 -9.95
N VAL A 22 13.26 5.56 -9.47
CA VAL A 22 13.00 5.19 -8.07
C VAL A 22 14.33 5.04 -7.35
N GLU A 23 14.47 5.71 -6.21
CA GLU A 23 15.64 5.66 -5.35
C GLU A 23 15.25 5.43 -3.89
N TYR A 24 16.09 4.69 -3.17
CA TYR A 24 15.91 4.47 -1.73
C TYR A 24 16.69 5.51 -0.92
N GLY A 25 15.96 6.24 -0.07
CA GLY A 25 16.49 7.28 0.80
C GLY A 25 16.87 6.76 2.19
N SER A 26 17.98 7.29 2.75
CA SER A 26 18.31 7.12 4.17
C SER A 26 18.03 8.42 4.89
N THR A 27 16.95 8.47 5.67
CA THR A 27 16.66 9.63 6.52
C THR A 27 16.46 9.22 7.96
N SER A 28 17.46 8.55 8.55
CA SER A 28 17.78 8.81 9.96
C SER A 28 18.94 9.78 10.02
N TYR A 29 18.64 11.09 9.94
CA TYR A 29 19.63 12.08 10.33
C TYR A 29 19.85 11.92 11.83
N ARG A 30 21.08 11.54 12.22
CA ARG A 30 21.48 11.02 13.53
C ARG A 30 21.30 11.99 14.72
N TYR A 31 20.76 13.20 14.51
CA TYR A 31 20.81 14.31 15.48
C TYR A 31 19.52 15.14 15.62
N SER A 32 18.34 14.63 15.24
CA SER A 32 17.08 15.36 15.47
C SER A 32 16.07 14.46 16.18
N PRO A 33 15.64 14.82 17.41
CA PRO A 33 14.69 14.05 18.22
C PRO A 33 13.28 13.91 17.62
N ASP A 34 12.94 14.69 16.59
CA ASP A 34 11.58 14.80 16.02
C ASP A 34 11.36 14.02 14.69
N LYS A 35 12.26 13.12 14.28
CA LYS A 35 12.21 12.50 12.93
C LYS A 35 11.26 11.31 12.80
N ALA A 36 9.99 11.46 13.20
CA ALA A 36 8.89 10.64 12.70
C ALA A 36 8.47 11.12 11.28
N GLY A 37 9.44 11.20 10.37
CA GLY A 37 9.29 11.64 8.98
C GLY A 37 10.10 10.71 8.09
N LEU A 38 9.70 9.44 8.12
CA LEU A 38 10.41 8.35 7.49
C LEU A 38 10.22 8.43 5.97
N SER A 39 11.26 8.86 5.27
CA SER A 39 11.17 9.16 3.86
C SER A 39 12.09 8.20 3.09
N TYR A 40 11.52 7.06 2.74
CA TYR A 40 12.28 5.91 2.25
C TYR A 40 12.38 5.82 0.73
N LEU A 41 11.48 6.50 0.02
CA LEU A 41 11.29 6.31 -1.40
C LEU A 41 11.19 7.66 -2.10
N VAL A 42 12.14 7.89 -3.00
CA VAL A 42 12.21 9.05 -3.88
C VAL A 42 11.84 8.59 -5.28
N VAL A 43 10.95 9.33 -5.95
CA VAL A 43 10.59 9.10 -7.34
C VAL A 43 10.80 10.40 -8.10
N ASP A 44 11.57 10.34 -9.19
CA ASP A 44 11.89 11.49 -10.04
C ASP A 44 12.43 12.69 -9.20
N LYS A 45 13.33 12.38 -8.25
CA LYS A 45 13.95 13.30 -7.28
C LYS A 45 13.00 13.95 -6.27
N LYS A 46 11.74 13.50 -6.21
CA LYS A 46 10.75 13.94 -5.22
C LYS A 46 10.52 12.87 -4.17
N ASN A 47 10.43 13.29 -2.93
CA ASN A 47 10.18 12.40 -1.81
C ASN A 47 8.71 12.02 -1.76
N ILE A 48 8.36 10.80 -2.13
CA ILE A 48 6.95 10.43 -2.30
C ILE A 48 6.35 9.86 -1.02
N LEU A 49 7.09 8.98 -0.33
CA LEU A 49 6.59 8.34 0.89
C LEU A 49 6.93 9.18 2.13
N ASN A 50 6.32 10.36 2.26
CA ASN A 50 6.51 11.24 3.41
C ASN A 50 5.15 11.71 3.96
N MET A 51 4.78 11.20 5.14
CA MET A 51 3.50 11.52 5.80
C MET A 51 3.36 13.00 6.21
N MET A 52 4.48 13.69 6.42
CA MET A 52 4.48 15.10 6.83
C MET A 52 4.40 16.05 5.64
N ASP A 53 4.66 15.55 4.43
CA ASP A 53 4.71 16.36 3.21
C ASP A 53 3.38 16.26 2.44
N LYS A 54 2.57 17.30 2.61
CA LYS A 54 1.27 17.45 1.93
C LYS A 54 1.39 17.80 0.45
N THR A 55 2.60 18.06 -0.05
CA THR A 55 2.83 18.31 -1.48
C THR A 55 2.99 17.02 -2.28
N THR A 56 3.14 15.88 -1.58
CA THR A 56 3.21 14.56 -2.21
C THR A 56 1.84 14.15 -2.77
N PRO A 57 1.82 13.33 -3.83
CA PRO A 57 0.57 12.83 -4.41
C PRO A 57 -0.11 11.76 -3.54
N ILE A 58 0.50 11.34 -2.43
CA ILE A 58 -0.05 10.32 -1.55
C ILE A 58 -1.04 10.98 -0.59
N ARG A 59 -2.27 10.46 -0.58
CA ARG A 59 -3.24 10.81 0.44
C ARG A 59 -3.00 10.00 1.71
N TRP A 60 -2.85 10.70 2.82
CA TRP A 60 -2.77 10.13 4.16
C TRP A 60 -4.07 10.40 4.90
N TYR A 61 -4.61 9.37 5.57
CA TYR A 61 -5.94 9.41 6.17
C TYR A 61 -5.86 9.66 7.66
N GLN A 62 -6.78 10.48 8.18
CA GLN A 62 -6.93 10.75 9.62
C GLN A 62 -8.04 9.91 10.26
N SER A 63 -8.99 9.42 9.46
CA SER A 63 -10.13 8.62 9.97
C SER A 63 -10.66 7.63 8.95
N ASP A 64 -11.36 6.61 9.44
CA ASP A 64 -12.09 5.65 8.61
C ASP A 64 -13.09 6.32 7.66
N GLN A 65 -13.67 7.46 8.06
CA GLN A 65 -14.64 8.20 7.23
C GLN A 65 -13.98 8.83 6.01
N GLU A 66 -12.75 9.34 6.13
CA GLU A 66 -12.02 9.86 4.99
C GLU A 66 -11.73 8.76 3.96
N ILE A 67 -11.41 7.56 4.43
CA ILE A 67 -11.17 6.39 3.58
C ILE A 67 -12.45 5.95 2.87
N LYS A 68 -13.57 5.86 3.59
CA LYS A 68 -14.87 5.47 3.02
C LYS A 68 -15.39 6.45 1.97
N ASN A 69 -15.02 7.73 2.11
CA ASN A 69 -15.43 8.79 1.20
C ASN A 69 -14.41 9.05 0.08
N ASP A 70 -13.30 8.29 0.03
CA ASP A 70 -12.30 8.46 -1.02
C ASP A 70 -12.77 7.81 -2.33
N PRO A 71 -12.94 8.57 -3.42
CA PRO A 71 -13.35 8.02 -4.71
C PRO A 71 -12.29 7.10 -5.35
N GLN A 72 -11.02 7.19 -4.94
CA GLN A 72 -9.95 6.30 -5.42
C GLN A 72 -9.99 4.92 -4.75
N ILE A 73 -10.70 4.80 -3.61
CA ILE A 73 -10.83 3.53 -2.90
C ILE A 73 -12.12 2.86 -3.33
N GLU A 74 -12.00 1.97 -4.33
CA GLU A 74 -13.11 1.13 -4.76
C GLU A 74 -13.13 -0.16 -3.96
N ILE A 75 -14.28 -0.44 -3.34
CA ILE A 75 -14.50 -1.63 -2.54
C ILE A 75 -15.59 -2.46 -3.22
N PRO A 76 -15.21 -3.42 -4.08
CA PRO A 76 -16.19 -4.26 -4.75
C PRO A 76 -16.90 -5.15 -3.72
N VAL A 77 -18.21 -5.24 -3.82
CA VAL A 77 -19.05 -6.14 -3.00
C VAL A 77 -19.33 -7.37 -3.83
N SER A 78 -18.97 -8.55 -3.32
CA SER A 78 -19.30 -9.84 -3.93
C SER A 78 -20.63 -10.37 -3.41
N ASP A 79 -21.22 -11.32 -4.13
CA ASP A 79 -22.43 -12.02 -3.68
C ASP A 79 -22.20 -12.76 -2.35
N GLU A 80 -20.96 -13.20 -2.11
CA GLU A 80 -20.53 -13.81 -0.84
C GLU A 80 -20.66 -12.82 0.33
N ASP A 81 -20.28 -11.55 0.14
CA ASP A 81 -20.43 -10.52 1.15
C ASP A 81 -21.91 -10.27 1.51
N ILE A 82 -22.80 -10.38 0.51
CA ILE A 82 -24.26 -10.20 0.68
C ILE A 82 -24.83 -11.39 1.45
N GLU A 83 -24.43 -12.62 1.11
CA GLU A 83 -24.82 -13.84 1.81
C GLU A 83 -24.37 -13.84 3.27
N GLU A 84 -23.16 -13.35 3.57
CA GLU A 84 -22.71 -13.18 4.96
C GLU A 84 -23.65 -12.29 5.77
N VAL A 85 -24.09 -11.17 5.18
CA VAL A 85 -25.02 -10.24 5.84
C VAL A 85 -26.39 -10.87 6.00
N ARG A 86 -26.88 -11.61 5.00
CA ARG A 86 -28.15 -12.34 5.07
C ARG A 86 -28.15 -13.34 6.24
N LYS A 87 -27.08 -14.11 6.38
CA LYS A 87 -26.88 -15.06 7.48
C LYS A 87 -26.79 -14.36 8.84
N ALA A 88 -26.01 -13.29 8.93
CA ALA A 88 -25.83 -12.54 10.17
C ALA A 88 -27.14 -11.88 10.66
N THR A 89 -27.99 -11.45 9.74
CA THR A 89 -29.27 -10.78 10.03
C THR A 89 -30.44 -11.76 10.21
N LYS A 90 -30.22 -13.07 10.05
CA LYS A 90 -31.24 -14.14 10.16
C LYS A 90 -32.49 -13.89 9.30
N GLY A 91 -32.34 -13.20 8.16
CA GLY A 91 -33.46 -12.88 7.26
C GLY A 91 -34.40 -11.76 7.74
N ASN A 92 -34.07 -11.04 8.81
CA ASN A 92 -34.91 -9.93 9.33
C ASN A 92 -34.75 -8.62 8.55
N VAL A 93 -33.93 -8.62 7.50
CA VAL A 93 -33.61 -7.43 6.71
C VAL A 93 -34.14 -7.62 5.28
N PRO A 94 -34.82 -6.61 4.70
CA PRO A 94 -35.24 -6.65 3.30
C PRO A 94 -34.07 -6.91 2.34
N GLU A 95 -34.32 -7.71 1.30
CA GLU A 95 -33.32 -8.07 0.28
C GLU A 95 -32.62 -6.86 -0.33
N ASP A 96 -33.39 -5.80 -0.62
CA ASP A 96 -32.86 -4.55 -1.20
C ASP A 96 -31.84 -3.83 -0.31
N ARG A 97 -31.84 -4.10 1.01
CA ARG A 97 -30.91 -3.51 1.97
C ARG A 97 -29.65 -4.34 2.19
N LEU A 98 -29.64 -5.62 1.80
CA LEU A 98 -28.49 -6.50 2.00
C LEU A 98 -27.23 -6.00 1.26
N PRO A 99 -27.29 -5.55 -0.02
CA PRO A 99 -26.11 -5.01 -0.71
C PRO A 99 -25.53 -3.77 -0.03
N VAL A 100 -26.40 -2.88 0.47
CA VAL A 100 -25.99 -1.65 1.17
C VAL A 100 -25.30 -1.99 2.48
N MET A 101 -25.84 -2.95 3.24
CA MET A 101 -25.25 -3.41 4.49
C MET A 101 -23.92 -4.15 4.26
N ALA A 102 -23.83 -4.97 3.22
CA ALA A 102 -22.60 -5.65 2.82
C ALA A 102 -21.51 -4.64 2.46
N LYS A 103 -21.84 -3.64 1.63
CA LYS A 103 -20.94 -2.52 1.31
C LYS A 103 -20.49 -1.77 2.55
N SER A 104 -21.42 -1.44 3.46
CA SER A 104 -21.11 -0.71 4.70
C SER A 104 -20.19 -1.52 5.63
N LYS A 105 -20.44 -2.82 5.78
CA LYS A 105 -19.61 -3.72 6.59
C LYS A 105 -18.20 -3.83 6.01
N LYS A 106 -18.10 -4.13 4.71
CA LYS A 106 -16.83 -4.30 4.00
C LYS A 106 -16.01 -3.01 3.97
N SER A 107 -16.65 -1.87 3.68
CA SER A 107 -15.98 -0.57 3.70
C SER A 107 -15.42 -0.19 5.06
N THR A 108 -16.09 -0.60 6.15
CA THR A 108 -15.58 -0.40 7.51
C THR A 108 -14.37 -1.29 7.79
N ALA A 109 -14.39 -2.56 7.37
CA ALA A 109 -13.26 -3.46 7.52
C ALA A 109 -12.02 -2.95 6.77
N VAL A 110 -12.16 -2.63 5.48
CA VAL A 110 -11.07 -2.11 4.65
C VAL A 110 -10.53 -0.79 5.17
N ALA A 111 -11.39 0.13 5.60
CA ALA A 111 -10.94 1.40 6.18
C ALA A 111 -10.06 1.19 7.42
N LYS A 112 -10.46 0.27 8.30
CA LYS A 112 -9.70 -0.07 9.49
C LYS A 112 -8.35 -0.72 9.15
N GLU A 113 -8.32 -1.60 8.15
CA GLU A 113 -7.08 -2.22 7.65
C GLU A 113 -6.12 -1.17 7.09
N ILE A 114 -6.60 -0.27 6.23
CA ILE A 114 -5.80 0.81 5.63
C ILE A 114 -5.23 1.72 6.72
N LEU A 115 -6.05 2.15 7.69
CA LEU A 115 -5.60 3.02 8.78
C LEU A 115 -4.61 2.32 9.71
N SER A 116 -4.83 1.03 9.98
CA SER A 116 -3.91 0.18 10.74
C SER A 116 -2.56 0.07 10.03
N ALA A 117 -2.55 -0.21 8.72
CA ALA A 117 -1.34 -0.30 7.91
C ALA A 117 -0.59 1.05 7.85
N GLN A 118 -1.31 2.16 7.71
CA GLN A 118 -0.71 3.51 7.77
C GLN A 118 -0.06 3.78 9.14
N THR A 119 -0.72 3.41 10.23
CA THR A 119 -0.19 3.56 11.60
C THR A 119 1.03 2.66 11.83
N ALA A 120 1.03 1.45 11.26
CA ALA A 120 2.20 0.57 11.30
C ALA A 120 3.37 1.18 10.53
N LEU A 121 3.11 1.76 9.35
CA LEU A 121 4.11 2.44 8.53
C LEU A 121 4.78 3.60 9.27
N SER A 122 4.02 4.43 9.99
CA SER A 122 4.57 5.58 10.72
C SER A 122 5.55 5.19 11.84
N LYS A 123 5.43 3.95 12.34
CA LYS A 123 6.28 3.38 13.39
C LYS A 123 7.30 2.38 12.82
N SER A 124 7.28 2.15 11.51
CA SER A 124 8.07 1.11 10.86
C SER A 124 9.56 1.43 10.87
N ASN A 125 10.38 0.37 10.74
CA ASN A 125 11.80 0.51 10.48
C ASN A 125 12.08 -0.05 9.09
N PHE A 126 12.36 0.83 8.12
CA PHE A 126 12.62 0.40 6.75
C PHE A 126 13.74 -0.61 6.62
N ASN A 127 14.82 -0.52 7.41
CA ASN A 127 15.88 -1.52 7.32
C ASN A 127 15.36 -2.91 7.69
N VAL A 128 14.45 -3.01 8.67
CA VAL A 128 13.81 -4.27 9.03
C VAL A 128 12.93 -4.76 7.88
N VAL A 129 12.02 -3.91 7.39
CA VAL A 129 11.08 -4.28 6.32
C VAL A 129 11.81 -4.66 5.02
N ALA A 130 12.85 -3.92 4.64
CA ALA A 130 13.66 -4.21 3.47
C ALA A 130 14.42 -5.54 3.61
N ASN A 131 14.95 -5.87 4.79
CA ASN A 131 15.54 -7.20 5.01
C ASN A 131 14.48 -8.29 4.92
N THR A 132 13.30 -8.10 5.52
CA THR A 132 12.16 -9.02 5.40
C THR A 132 11.79 -9.25 3.94
N PHE A 133 11.68 -8.18 3.13
CA PHE A 133 11.42 -8.26 1.70
C PHE A 133 12.47 -9.09 0.94
N LEU A 134 13.76 -8.85 1.23
CA LEU A 134 14.86 -9.57 0.58
C LEU A 134 14.90 -11.06 0.93
N THR A 135 14.32 -11.46 2.07
CA THR A 135 14.29 -12.86 2.52
C THR A 135 12.95 -13.56 2.32
N THR A 136 11.91 -12.85 1.87
CA THR A 136 10.58 -13.41 1.64
C THR A 136 10.30 -13.59 0.15
N SER A 137 9.31 -14.41 -0.19
CA SER A 137 8.89 -14.56 -1.57
C SER A 137 8.18 -13.29 -2.05
N ILE A 138 8.23 -13.06 -3.36
CA ILE A 138 7.58 -11.89 -3.96
C ILE A 138 6.06 -11.92 -3.75
N GLU A 139 5.46 -13.11 -3.73
CA GLU A 139 4.00 -13.27 -3.51
C GLU A 139 3.61 -12.84 -2.10
N VAL A 140 4.37 -13.26 -1.08
CA VAL A 140 4.12 -12.86 0.31
C VAL A 140 4.21 -11.34 0.46
N SER A 141 5.17 -10.71 -0.23
CA SER A 141 5.30 -9.25 -0.20
C SER A 141 4.18 -8.53 -0.95
N LEU A 142 3.68 -9.09 -2.06
CA LEU A 142 2.55 -8.57 -2.82
C LEU A 142 1.22 -8.68 -2.07
N GLU A 143 1.00 -9.76 -1.35
CA GLU A 143 -0.24 -10.04 -0.63
C GLU A 143 -0.26 -9.49 0.80
N SER A 144 0.87 -8.99 1.29
CA SER A 144 1.00 -8.39 2.63
C SER A 144 0.05 -7.20 2.84
N ASP A 145 -0.26 -6.93 4.10
CA ASP A 145 -0.92 -5.69 4.55
C ASP A 145 0.08 -4.56 4.85
N ASP A 146 1.38 -4.87 4.84
CA ASP A 146 2.43 -3.87 5.02
C ASP A 146 2.62 -3.05 3.74
N ILE A 147 2.42 -1.74 3.86
CA ILE A 147 2.50 -0.78 2.75
C ILE A 147 3.90 -0.81 2.10
N LEU A 148 4.97 -0.89 2.90
CA LEU A 148 6.33 -0.91 2.37
C LEU A 148 6.63 -2.22 1.65
N LEU A 149 6.20 -3.37 2.19
CA LEU A 149 6.36 -4.65 1.48
C LEU A 149 5.63 -4.65 0.14
N ASN A 150 4.39 -4.15 0.10
CA ASN A 150 3.65 -4.01 -1.15
C ASN A 150 4.37 -3.11 -2.15
N ILE A 151 4.86 -1.93 -1.71
CA ILE A 151 5.56 -0.99 -2.59
C ILE A 151 6.86 -1.61 -3.13
N LEU A 152 7.68 -2.21 -2.25
CA LEU A 152 8.92 -2.88 -2.64
C LEU A 152 8.66 -3.98 -3.68
N ALA A 153 7.57 -4.73 -3.51
CA ALA A 153 7.19 -5.76 -4.47
C ALA A 153 6.71 -5.18 -5.81
N LEU A 154 5.94 -4.08 -5.80
CA LEU A 154 5.44 -3.44 -7.02
C LEU A 154 6.55 -2.88 -7.92
N VAL A 155 7.64 -2.38 -7.32
CA VAL A 155 8.80 -1.86 -8.07
C VAL A 155 9.80 -2.94 -8.47
N ASP A 156 9.61 -4.18 -8.02
CA ASP A 156 10.52 -5.30 -8.24
C ASP A 156 10.40 -5.88 -9.66
N ARG A 157 11.54 -6.20 -10.26
CA ARG A 157 11.67 -6.83 -11.59
C ARG A 157 11.08 -8.23 -11.68
N ARG A 158 10.96 -8.95 -10.56
CA ARG A 158 10.33 -10.28 -10.44
C ARG A 158 8.82 -10.21 -10.68
N VAL A 159 8.21 -9.02 -10.54
CA VAL A 159 6.80 -8.81 -10.86
C VAL A 159 6.66 -8.42 -12.33
N GLY A 160 6.24 -9.39 -13.13
CA GLY A 160 6.06 -9.24 -14.57
C GLY A 160 4.81 -8.44 -14.97
N LYS A 161 4.80 -7.97 -16.23
CA LYS A 161 3.72 -7.16 -16.83
C LYS A 161 2.32 -7.75 -16.62
N LYS A 162 2.14 -9.04 -16.93
CA LYS A 162 0.84 -9.74 -16.79
C LYS A 162 0.32 -9.68 -15.35
N ARG A 163 1.22 -9.78 -14.37
CA ARG A 163 0.83 -9.74 -12.95
C ARG A 163 0.39 -8.35 -12.53
N ILE A 164 1.11 -7.30 -12.92
CA ILE A 164 0.69 -5.92 -12.66
C ILE A 164 -0.69 -5.65 -13.26
N LEU A 165 -0.94 -6.06 -14.51
CA LEU A 165 -2.26 -5.85 -15.14
C LEU A 165 -3.39 -6.60 -14.42
N ASN A 166 -3.14 -7.83 -13.95
CA ASN A 166 -4.15 -8.63 -13.24
C ASN A 166 -4.46 -8.14 -11.82
N MET A 167 -3.68 -7.21 -11.27
CA MET A 167 -3.85 -6.70 -9.91
C MET A 167 -4.68 -5.42 -9.81
N SER A 168 -5.21 -4.91 -10.94
CA SER A 168 -5.94 -3.63 -10.98
C SER A 168 -7.02 -3.53 -9.91
N GLU A 169 -7.87 -4.57 -9.79
CA GLU A 169 -8.98 -4.56 -8.84
C GLU A 169 -8.52 -4.66 -7.38
N LYS A 170 -7.48 -5.47 -7.11
CA LYS A 170 -6.95 -5.64 -5.75
C LYS A 170 -6.27 -4.36 -5.23
N VAL A 171 -5.66 -3.58 -6.11
CA VAL A 171 -4.92 -2.37 -5.71
C VAL A 171 -5.86 -1.20 -5.40
N LYS A 172 -7.03 -1.12 -6.05
CA LYS A 172 -8.03 -0.08 -5.77
C LYS A 172 -8.50 -0.07 -4.31
N SER A 173 -8.50 -1.21 -3.63
CA SER A 173 -8.85 -1.29 -2.20
C SER A 173 -7.65 -1.12 -1.25
N LYS A 174 -6.43 -0.85 -1.77
CA LYS A 174 -5.23 -0.64 -0.96
C LYS A 174 -5.00 0.85 -0.69
N HIS A 175 -4.08 1.15 0.24
CA HIS A 175 -3.69 2.50 0.62
C HIS A 175 -3.19 3.33 -0.58
N SER A 176 -3.44 4.65 -0.59
CA SER A 176 -3.06 5.59 -1.67
C SER A 176 -1.58 5.47 -2.09
N ALA A 177 -0.68 5.27 -1.13
CA ALA A 177 0.73 4.98 -1.38
C ALA A 177 0.96 3.75 -2.30
N VAL A 178 0.28 2.63 -2.03
CA VAL A 178 0.39 1.41 -2.83
C VAL A 178 -0.18 1.64 -4.24
N GLN A 179 -1.31 2.36 -4.34
CA GLN A 179 -1.90 2.74 -5.61
C GLN A 179 -0.96 3.61 -6.46
N TYR A 180 -0.27 4.58 -5.83
CA TYR A 180 0.71 5.43 -6.52
C TYR A 180 1.84 4.61 -7.16
N PHE A 181 2.46 3.70 -6.40
CA PHE A 181 3.56 2.88 -6.93
C PHE A 181 3.08 1.85 -7.94
N TYR A 182 1.84 1.38 -7.82
CA TYR A 182 1.21 0.55 -8.85
C TYR A 182 1.04 1.31 -10.16
N GLU A 183 0.53 2.55 -10.13
CA GLU A 183 0.36 3.37 -11.33
C GLU A 183 1.70 3.81 -11.93
N LEU A 184 2.71 4.10 -11.09
CA LEU A 184 4.08 4.32 -11.53
C LEU A 184 4.62 3.09 -12.27
N ARG A 185 4.38 1.90 -11.74
CA ARG A 185 4.77 0.65 -12.39
C ARG A 185 3.97 0.42 -13.68
N ARG A 186 2.66 0.63 -13.67
CA ARG A 186 1.76 0.42 -14.81
C ARG A 186 2.06 1.35 -15.98
N SER A 187 2.35 2.62 -15.70
CA SER A 187 2.71 3.63 -16.73
C SER A 187 4.07 3.38 -17.39
N SER A 188 4.86 2.46 -16.84
CA SER A 188 6.20 2.08 -17.35
C SER A 188 6.26 0.69 -18.01
N LEU A 189 5.09 0.08 -18.30
CA LEU A 189 4.93 -1.26 -18.92
C LEU A 189 4.91 -1.26 -20.45
#